data_AF-A0A8B8C544-F1
#
_entry.id   AF-A0A8B8C544-F1
#
_cell.length_a   1.000
_cell.length_b   1.000
_cell.length_c   1.000
_cell.angle_alpha   90.00
_cell.angle_beta   90.00
_cell.angle_gamma   90.00
#
_symmetry.space_group_name_H-M   'P 1'
#
loop_
_entity.id
_entity.type
_entity.pdbx_description
1 polymer ?
#
loop_
_entity_poly.entity_id
_entity_poly.type
_entity_poly.pdbx_seq_one_letter_code
_entity_poly.pdbx_strand_id
1 'polypeptide(L)'
;MIFSSLISGRLLCGIFQRNFSISTVMAVNPGKLKYLGQEEAQKIDEELFTEYAFSVDQLMELAGYSCAVAIAKVLPHREVDPQ
;
A
#
# COMPACT_ATOMS: atom_id res chain seq x y z
N MET A 1 -34.60 -22.03 -0.75
CA MET A 1 -33.78 -23.25 -0.84
C MET A 1 -33.13 -23.34 -2.21
N ILE A 2 -31.94 -22.76 -2.44
CA ILE A 2 -30.92 -23.34 -3.35
C ILE A 2 -29.55 -22.79 -2.90
N PHE A 3 -29.02 -23.33 -1.80
CA PHE A 3 -27.59 -23.29 -1.50
C PHE A 3 -26.89 -24.25 -2.49
N SER A 4 -26.59 -23.81 -3.72
CA SER A 4 -25.88 -24.66 -4.70
C SER A 4 -25.20 -23.85 -5.82
N SER A 5 -24.31 -22.92 -5.49
CA SER A 5 -23.30 -22.50 -6.47
C SER A 5 -22.03 -21.97 -5.79
N LEU A 6 -21.43 -22.84 -4.98
CA LEU A 6 -20.01 -22.81 -4.71
C LEU A 6 -19.37 -23.75 -5.76
N ILE A 7 -18.23 -23.35 -6.31
CA ILE A 7 -17.41 -24.06 -7.32
C ILE A 7 -17.80 -23.73 -8.76
N SER A 8 -17.26 -22.63 -9.31
CA SER A 8 -16.45 -22.64 -10.54
C SER A 8 -16.27 -21.20 -11.04
N GLY A 9 -15.08 -20.65 -10.81
CA GLY A 9 -14.73 -19.30 -11.23
C GLY A 9 -13.31 -18.86 -10.85
N ARG A 10 -12.46 -19.78 -10.37
CA ARG A 10 -11.01 -19.56 -10.29
C ARG A 10 -10.40 -19.75 -11.68
N LEU A 11 -10.71 -18.86 -12.62
CA LEU A 11 -9.97 -18.80 -13.90
C LEU A 11 -10.11 -17.46 -14.65
N LEU A 12 -10.19 -16.33 -13.92
CA LEU A 12 -9.95 -14.99 -14.50
C LEU A 12 -8.99 -14.13 -13.65
N CYS A 13 -8.36 -14.70 -12.62
CA CYS A 13 -7.33 -14.05 -11.80
C CYS A 13 -6.00 -13.80 -12.55
N GLY A 14 -5.93 -14.10 -13.85
CA GLY A 14 -4.68 -14.19 -14.61
C GLY A 14 -4.26 -12.95 -15.41
N ILE A 15 -4.93 -11.80 -15.31
CA ILE A 15 -4.58 -10.61 -16.14
C ILE A 15 -4.09 -9.40 -15.32
N PHE A 16 -4.21 -9.37 -13.98
CA PHE A 16 -3.75 -8.21 -13.19
C PHE A 16 -2.27 -8.29 -12.75
N GLN A 17 -1.43 -9.09 -13.40
CA GLN A 17 -0.06 -9.36 -12.93
C GLN A 17 1.06 -8.96 -13.90
N ARG A 18 0.82 -7.95 -14.74
CA ARG A 18 1.86 -7.48 -15.67
C ARG A 18 2.09 -5.97 -15.57
N ASN A 19 3.22 -5.66 -14.92
CA ASN A 19 4.04 -4.45 -15.07
C ASN A 19 3.68 -3.22 -14.25
N PHE A 20 3.79 -3.29 -12.93
CA PHE A 20 4.19 -2.09 -12.16
C PHE A 20 5.54 -2.33 -11.47
N SER A 21 6.59 -2.50 -12.28
CA SER A 21 7.96 -2.34 -11.82
C SER A 21 8.26 -0.84 -11.68
N ILE A 22 7.66 -0.14 -10.71
CA ILE A 22 8.18 1.15 -10.26
C ILE A 22 9.24 0.86 -9.20
N SER A 23 10.47 0.70 -9.66
CA SER A 23 11.68 0.84 -8.83
C SER A 23 12.22 2.26 -9.00
N THR A 24 11.41 3.27 -8.67
CA THR A 24 11.94 4.62 -8.42
C THR A 24 11.89 4.84 -6.91
N VAL A 25 13.00 4.52 -6.24
CA VAL A 25 13.17 4.88 -4.83
C VAL A 25 13.50 6.37 -4.82
N MET A 26 12.61 7.20 -4.23
CA MET A 26 12.93 8.61 -4.02
C MET A 26 14.15 8.70 -3.11
N ALA A 27 15.23 9.36 -3.56
CA ALA A 27 16.44 9.56 -2.77
C ALA A 27 16.15 10.58 -1.64
N VAL A 28 15.66 10.09 -0.51
CA VAL A 28 15.48 10.88 0.71
C VAL A 28 16.82 11.00 1.41
N ASN A 29 17.25 12.23 1.72
CA ASN A 29 18.36 12.48 2.63
C ASN A 29 17.84 12.37 4.08
N PRO A 30 18.15 11.30 4.84
CA PRO A 30 17.57 11.09 6.16
C PRO A 30 17.94 12.22 7.14
N GLY A 31 19.10 12.87 6.96
CA GLY A 31 19.54 14.01 7.78
C GLY A 31 18.80 15.33 7.57
N LYS A 32 17.84 15.40 6.63
CA LYS A 32 17.01 16.60 6.38
C LYS A 32 15.52 16.38 6.66
N LEU A 33 15.13 15.24 7.24
CA LEU A 33 13.74 14.96 7.59
C LEU A 33 13.33 15.74 8.85
N LYS A 34 12.18 16.41 8.79
CA LYS A 34 11.54 17.04 9.94
C LYS A 34 10.66 16.01 10.65
N TYR A 35 10.82 15.86 11.95
CA TYR A 35 9.90 15.08 12.79
C TYR A 35 8.75 15.98 13.26
N LEU A 36 7.52 15.50 13.10
CA LEU A 36 6.31 16.28 13.34
C LEU A 36 5.75 15.98 14.73
N GLY A 37 5.24 17.03 15.38
CA GLY A 37 4.37 16.87 16.56
C GLY A 37 2.95 16.52 16.15
N GLN A 38 2.11 16.13 17.13
CA GLN A 38 0.74 15.70 16.86
C GLN A 38 -0.13 16.80 16.23
N GLU A 39 -0.07 18.04 16.75
CA GLU A 39 -0.84 19.18 16.22
C GLU A 39 -0.46 19.49 14.78
N GLU A 40 0.84 19.45 14.47
CA GLU A 40 1.33 19.69 13.11
C GLU A 40 0.90 18.57 12.15
N ALA A 41 0.97 17.30 12.57
CA ALA A 41 0.52 16.17 11.77
C ALA A 41 -0.99 16.24 11.46
N GLN A 42 -1.81 16.62 12.44
CA GLN A 42 -3.25 16.81 12.24
C GLN A 42 -3.56 17.92 11.25
N LYS A 43 -2.85 19.05 11.34
CA LYS A 43 -3.03 20.15 10.41
C LYS A 43 -2.68 19.75 8.96
N ILE A 44 -1.63 18.94 8.79
CA ILE A 44 -1.28 18.39 7.47
C ILE A 44 -2.40 17.50 6.95
N ASP A 45 -2.96 16.61 7.78
CA ASP A 45 -4.10 15.77 7.37
C ASP A 45 -5.31 16.63 6.95
N GLU A 46 -5.62 17.69 7.69
CA GLU A 46 -6.69 18.64 7.35
C GLU A 46 -6.44 19.33 6.00
N GLU A 47 -5.22 19.83 5.75
CA GLU A 47 -4.83 20.46 4.48
C GLU A 47 -4.96 19.46 3.30
N LEU A 48 -4.54 18.21 3.50
CA LEU A 48 -4.62 17.16 2.48
C LEU A 48 -6.06 16.84 2.08
N PHE A 49 -6.99 16.83 3.03
CA PHE A 49 -8.40 16.53 2.77
C PHE A 49 -9.22 17.74 2.31
N THR A 50 -8.82 18.96 2.67
CA THR A 50 -9.58 20.18 2.37
C THR A 50 -9.02 20.92 1.15
N GLU A 51 -7.78 21.40 1.22
CA GLU A 51 -7.15 22.20 0.16
C GLU A 51 -6.79 21.33 -1.05
N TYR A 52 -6.18 20.18 -0.80
CA TYR A 52 -5.78 19.25 -1.86
C TYR A 52 -6.87 18.24 -2.23
N ALA A 53 -7.96 18.20 -1.45
CA ALA A 53 -9.16 17.38 -1.71
C ALA A 53 -8.86 15.89 -1.96
N PHE A 54 -7.83 15.33 -1.33
CA PHE A 54 -7.60 13.89 -1.37
C PHE A 54 -8.72 13.18 -0.62
N SER A 55 -9.18 12.06 -1.15
CA SER A 55 -10.09 11.19 -0.40
C SER A 55 -9.32 10.37 0.64
N VAL A 56 -10.00 10.01 1.72
CA VAL A 56 -9.44 9.12 2.75
C VAL A 56 -9.00 7.80 2.13
N ASP A 57 -9.81 7.22 1.25
CA ASP A 57 -9.53 5.93 0.61
C ASP A 57 -8.23 5.97 -0.20
N GLN A 58 -7.99 7.03 -0.98
CA GLN A 58 -6.77 7.16 -1.77
C GLN A 58 -5.51 7.21 -0.90
N LEU A 59 -5.52 8.01 0.17
CA LEU A 59 -4.37 8.11 1.07
C LEU A 59 -4.17 6.83 1.87
N MET A 60 -5.25 6.17 2.28
CA MET A 60 -5.22 4.90 3.00
C MET A 60 -4.65 3.77 2.13
N GLU A 61 -5.07 3.67 0.87
CA GLU A 61 -4.52 2.70 -0.09
C GLU A 61 -3.03 2.93 -0.32
N LEU A 62 -2.60 4.19 -0.49
CA LEU A 62 -1.18 4.52 -0.68
C LEU A 62 -0.34 4.23 0.57
N ALA A 63 -0.87 4.53 1.76
CA ALA A 63 -0.21 4.22 3.03
C ALA A 63 -0.07 2.71 3.23
N GLY A 64 -1.13 1.94 2.97
CA GLY A 64 -1.11 0.49 3.01
C GLY A 64 -0.08 -0.11 2.05
N TYR A 65 -0.04 0.38 0.81
CA TYR A 65 0.96 -0.03 -0.18
C TYR A 65 2.39 0.28 0.28
N SER A 66 2.64 1.48 0.81
CA SER A 66 3.94 1.87 1.35
C SER A 66 4.40 0.93 2.48
N CYS A 67 3.51 0.60 3.41
CA CYS A 67 3.77 -0.36 4.48
C CYS A 67 4.07 -1.77 3.94
N ALA A 68 3.31 -2.26 2.96
CA ALA A 68 3.54 -3.56 2.35
C ALA A 68 4.92 -3.65 1.67
N VAL A 69 5.32 -2.59 0.95
CA VAL A 69 6.65 -2.48 0.33
C VAL A 69 7.75 -2.46 1.39
N ALA A 70 7.57 -1.73 2.50
CA ALA A 70 8.56 -1.68 3.57
C ALA A 70 8.74 -3.05 4.24
N ILE A 71 7.63 -3.75 4.54
CA ILE A 71 7.66 -5.10 5.11
C ILE A 71 8.37 -6.08 4.15
N ALA A 72 8.02 -6.06 2.86
CA ALA A 72 8.62 -6.94 1.86
C ALA A 72 10.13 -6.72 1.68
N LYS A 73 10.63 -5.49 1.94
CA LYS A 73 12.06 -5.16 1.85
C LYS A 73 12.86 -5.59 3.07
N VAL A 74 12.26 -5.57 4.27
CA VAL A 74 12.98 -5.80 5.54
C VAL A 74 12.86 -7.27 5.98
N LEU A 75 11.77 -7.95 5.63
CA LEU A 75 11.59 -9.36 5.97
C LEU A 75 12.20 -10.25 4.88
N PRO A 76 12.96 -11.29 5.27
CA PRO A 76 13.39 -12.30 4.32
C PRO A 76 12.16 -13.01 3.75
N HIS A 77 12.19 -13.30 2.45
CA HIS A 77 11.21 -14.21 1.88
C HIS A 77 11.36 -15.55 2.59
N ARG A 78 10.31 -15.99 3.29
CA ARG A 78 10.25 -17.38 3.73
C ARG A 78 10.21 -18.21 2.45
N GLU A 79 11.32 -18.88 2.16
CA GLU A 79 11.30 -20.03 1.28
C GLU A 79 10.34 -21.02 1.95
N VAL A 80 9.17 -21.21 1.33
CA VAL A 80 8.33 -22.35 1.67
C VAL A 80 9.10 -23.54 1.13
N ASP A 81 9.83 -24.22 2.01
CA ASP A 81 10.44 -25.50 1.68
C ASP A 81 9.36 -26.37 1.01
N PRO A 82 9.60 -26.87 -0.22
CA PRO A 82 8.70 -27.83 -0.82
C PRO A 82 8.74 -29.10 0.03
N GLN A 83 7.70 -29.31 0.86
CA GLN A 83 7.40 -30.64 1.38
C GLN A 83 6.69 -31.47 0.32
#